data_AF-A0A942NN95-F1
#
_entry.id   AF-A0A942NN95-F1
#
_cell.length_a   1.000
_cell.length_b   1.000
_cell.length_c   1.000
_cell.angle_alpha   90.00
_cell.angle_beta   90.00
_cell.angle_gamma   90.00
#
_symmetry.space_group_name_H-M   'P 1'
#
loop_
_entity.id
_entity.type
_entity.pdbx_description
1 polymer ?
#
loop_
_entity_poly.entity_id
_entity_poly.type
_entity_poly.pdbx_seq_one_letter_code
_entity_poly.pdbx_strand_id
1 'polypeptide(L)'
;MVKEFFFEQHHHLFTALVAECQDVLSEALGKHGAATLLVSGGSTPGPLYEALSKTELNWKKIKIALVDERWVDQDHAASNEALIKRTLLINNAKVAEFTGMKNAAKTAAAGQVETETLYRKLPQPFSLAIVGMGADGHTASLFPQAKGLSDALKRDSENLTAAIAAKQSEVTGPNTERLTLTLAGLLKAERIIILFTGEDKLAVFGEAQKPGPAEDMPIRALLHQEDVPVELYWAP
;
A
#
# COMPACT_ATOMS: atom_id res chain seq x y z
N MET A 1 12.47 -12.14 -7.92
CA MET A 1 13.62 -11.67 -7.09
C MET A 1 13.39 -10.21 -6.73
N VAL A 2 13.46 -9.86 -5.45
CA VAL A 2 13.26 -8.49 -4.96
C VAL A 2 14.55 -7.68 -5.21
N LYS A 3 14.42 -6.45 -5.70
CA LYS A 3 15.56 -5.53 -5.85
C LYS A 3 15.67 -4.65 -4.60
N GLU A 4 16.80 -4.68 -3.92
CA GLU A 4 16.98 -4.04 -2.61
C GLU A 4 17.84 -2.78 -2.73
N PHE A 5 17.38 -1.68 -2.14
CA PHE A 5 18.06 -0.41 -2.08
C PHE A 5 18.20 0.06 -0.62
N PHE A 6 19.45 0.07 -0.16
CA PHE A 6 19.81 0.50 1.19
C PHE A 6 20.50 1.86 1.15
N PHE A 7 20.06 2.74 2.05
CA PHE A 7 20.56 4.11 2.16
C PHE A 7 21.01 4.38 3.59
N GLU A 8 22.10 5.12 3.75
CA GLU A 8 22.59 5.51 5.08
C GLU A 8 21.72 6.59 5.74
N GLN A 9 20.94 7.35 4.95
CA GLN A 9 20.17 8.48 5.43
C GLN A 9 18.78 8.53 4.78
N HIS A 10 17.76 8.87 5.57
CA HIS A 10 16.37 8.96 5.11
C HIS A 10 16.20 9.89 3.91
N HIS A 11 16.91 11.02 3.90
CA HIS A 11 16.77 11.99 2.83
C HIS A 11 17.24 11.45 1.47
N HIS A 12 18.34 10.66 1.44
CA HIS A 12 18.80 10.00 0.21
C HIS A 12 17.80 8.95 -0.28
N LEU A 13 17.23 8.16 0.65
CA LEU A 13 16.17 7.21 0.33
C LEU A 13 14.98 7.94 -0.33
N PHE A 14 14.46 8.99 0.30
CA PHE A 14 13.29 9.67 -0.22
C PHE A 14 13.56 10.37 -1.54
N THR A 15 14.75 10.94 -1.75
CA THR A 15 15.14 11.50 -3.07
C THR A 15 15.13 10.44 -4.16
N ALA A 16 15.76 9.28 -3.92
CA ALA A 16 15.79 8.19 -4.89
C ALA A 16 14.39 7.63 -5.16
N LEU A 17 13.61 7.42 -4.10
CA LEU A 17 12.28 6.84 -4.20
C LEU A 17 11.27 7.77 -4.89
N VAL A 18 11.37 9.09 -4.69
CA VAL A 18 10.57 10.06 -5.45
C VAL A 18 10.88 9.99 -6.94
N ALA A 19 12.17 9.91 -7.31
CA ALA A 19 12.58 9.78 -8.70
C ALA A 19 12.02 8.50 -9.34
N GLU A 20 12.17 7.34 -8.68
CA GLU A 20 11.62 6.07 -9.17
C GLU A 20 10.09 6.15 -9.34
N CYS A 21 9.37 6.70 -8.36
CA CYS A 21 7.93 6.87 -8.45
C CYS A 21 7.53 7.78 -9.64
N GLN A 22 8.29 8.86 -9.90
CA GLN A 22 8.05 9.71 -11.07
C GLN A 22 8.27 8.97 -12.38
N ASP A 23 9.32 8.16 -12.47
CA ASP A 23 9.66 7.41 -13.68
C ASP A 23 8.59 6.36 -13.98
N VAL A 24 8.20 5.55 -12.98
CA VAL A 24 7.14 4.54 -13.12
C VAL A 24 5.79 5.17 -13.51
N LEU A 25 5.41 6.27 -12.86
CA LEU A 25 4.14 6.95 -13.18
C LEU A 25 4.19 7.62 -14.56
N SER A 26 5.34 8.18 -14.96
CA SER A 26 5.51 8.77 -16.29
C SER A 26 5.45 7.71 -17.38
N GLU A 27 6.06 6.54 -17.16
CA GLU A 27 5.98 5.39 -18.06
C GLU A 27 4.52 4.95 -18.24
N ALA A 28 3.78 4.77 -17.13
CA ALA A 28 2.38 4.38 -17.18
C ALA A 28 1.51 5.43 -17.90
N LEU A 29 1.73 6.72 -17.65
CA LEU A 29 1.04 7.81 -18.35
C LEU A 29 1.32 7.79 -19.86
N GLY A 30 2.56 7.47 -20.28
CA GLY A 30 2.93 7.35 -21.68
C GLY A 30 2.34 6.12 -22.36
N LYS A 31 2.34 4.97 -21.67
CA LYS A 31 1.88 3.67 -22.20
C LYS A 31 0.36 3.53 -22.23
N HIS A 32 -0.33 3.97 -21.18
CA HIS A 32 -1.76 3.72 -20.97
C HIS A 32 -2.61 4.99 -21.06
N GLY A 33 -1.98 6.18 -21.10
CA GLY A 33 -2.68 7.47 -21.11
C GLY A 33 -3.26 7.89 -19.75
N ALA A 34 -3.15 7.05 -18.73
CA ALA A 34 -3.53 7.26 -17.33
C ALA A 34 -2.66 6.38 -16.42
N ALA A 35 -2.60 6.68 -15.12
CA ALA A 35 -1.92 5.85 -14.13
C ALA A 35 -2.76 5.67 -12.86
N THR A 36 -2.56 4.56 -12.17
CA THR A 36 -3.15 4.31 -10.84
C THR A 36 -2.04 4.10 -9.82
N LEU A 37 -1.97 4.97 -8.81
CA LEU A 37 -1.03 4.91 -7.70
C LEU A 37 -1.75 4.40 -6.44
N LEU A 38 -1.36 3.22 -5.95
CA LEU A 38 -1.84 2.67 -4.69
C LEU A 38 -0.89 3.07 -3.56
N VAL A 39 -1.42 3.65 -2.48
CA VAL A 39 -0.64 4.22 -1.38
C VAL A 39 -1.00 3.63 -0.03
N SER A 40 0.01 3.46 0.82
CA SER A 40 -0.12 3.05 2.22
C SER A 40 -0.25 4.21 3.18
N GLY A 41 -0.87 3.95 4.33
CA GLY A 41 -0.79 4.82 5.49
C GLY A 41 0.53 4.74 6.27
N GLY A 42 0.49 5.20 7.53
CA GLY A 42 1.60 5.09 8.48
C GLY A 42 2.47 6.35 8.58
N SER A 43 3.45 6.30 9.49
CA SER A 43 4.37 7.43 9.73
C SER A 43 5.52 7.52 8.72
N THR A 44 5.93 6.39 8.13
CA THR A 44 7.08 6.33 7.21
C THR A 44 6.86 7.03 5.86
N PRO A 45 5.72 6.88 5.14
CA PRO A 45 5.62 7.39 3.78
C PRO A 45 5.22 8.87 3.67
N GLY A 46 4.92 9.55 4.78
CA GLY A 46 4.52 10.96 4.76
C GLY A 46 5.48 11.87 3.98
N PRO A 47 6.80 11.84 4.27
CA PRO A 47 7.79 12.62 3.52
C PRO A 47 7.85 12.29 2.02
N LEU A 48 7.68 11.02 1.64
CA LEU A 48 7.60 10.59 0.24
C LEU A 48 6.41 11.26 -0.46
N TYR A 49 5.22 11.22 0.16
CA TYR A 49 4.02 11.78 -0.42
C TYR A 49 4.08 13.30 -0.54
N GLU A 50 4.63 13.99 0.47
CA GLU A 50 4.83 15.44 0.41
C GLU A 50 5.78 15.83 -0.73
N ALA A 51 6.84 15.05 -0.95
CA ALA A 51 7.76 15.28 -2.06
C ALA A 51 7.12 14.98 -3.41
N LEU A 52 6.43 13.83 -3.54
CA LEU A 52 5.70 13.47 -4.75
C LEU A 52 4.65 14.51 -5.12
N SER A 53 3.93 15.06 -4.15
CA SER A 53 2.88 16.06 -4.41
C SER A 53 3.38 17.30 -5.18
N LYS A 54 4.68 17.59 -5.14
CA LYS A 54 5.33 18.74 -5.78
C LYS A 54 5.83 18.45 -7.20
N THR A 55 5.80 17.20 -7.65
CA THR A 55 6.33 16.85 -8.97
C THR A 55 5.44 17.38 -10.09
N GLU A 56 6.02 17.56 -11.28
CA GLU A 56 5.33 18.08 -12.47
C GLU A 56 4.63 16.98 -13.29
N LEU A 57 4.18 15.90 -12.65
CA LEU A 57 3.39 14.87 -13.30
C LEU A 57 2.01 15.41 -13.71
N ASN A 58 1.40 14.80 -14.73
CA ASN A 58 0.03 15.13 -15.11
C ASN A 58 -0.97 14.48 -14.14
N TRP A 59 -1.09 15.04 -12.94
CA TRP A 59 -1.92 14.54 -11.85
C TRP A 59 -3.40 14.37 -12.19
N LYS A 60 -3.93 15.10 -13.18
CA LYS A 60 -5.31 14.90 -13.68
C LYS A 60 -5.53 13.52 -14.32
N LYS A 61 -4.46 12.88 -14.76
CA LYS A 61 -4.46 11.53 -15.36
C LYS A 61 -4.01 10.45 -14.38
N ILE A 62 -3.70 10.81 -13.14
CA ILE A 62 -3.30 9.87 -12.09
C ILE A 62 -4.49 9.69 -11.14
N LYS A 63 -4.91 8.44 -10.93
CA LYS A 63 -5.86 8.05 -9.89
C LYS A 63 -5.07 7.57 -8.69
N ILE A 64 -5.42 8.03 -7.50
CA ILE A 64 -4.81 7.58 -6.24
C ILE A 64 -5.83 6.73 -5.50
N ALA A 65 -5.42 5.59 -4.95
CA ALA A 65 -6.25 4.78 -4.07
C ALA A 65 -5.41 4.20 -2.94
N LEU A 66 -6.05 3.73 -1.87
CA LEU A 66 -5.36 3.13 -0.73
C LEU A 66 -5.00 1.66 -1.01
N VAL A 67 -3.97 1.14 -0.35
CA VAL A 67 -3.78 -0.32 -0.25
C VAL A 67 -4.58 -0.93 0.90
N ASP A 68 -4.86 -0.15 1.93
CA ASP A 68 -5.66 -0.53 3.09
C ASP A 68 -6.21 0.69 3.84
N GLU A 69 -7.18 0.46 4.71
CA GLU A 69 -7.76 1.48 5.58
C GLU A 69 -8.30 0.87 6.88
N ARG A 70 -8.32 1.70 7.92
CA ARG A 70 -8.92 1.42 9.22
C ARG A 70 -10.41 1.76 9.12
N TRP A 71 -11.30 0.93 9.66
CA TRP A 71 -12.74 1.19 9.60
C TRP A 71 -13.20 2.26 10.62
N VAL A 72 -12.66 3.46 10.48
CA VAL A 72 -12.90 4.65 11.30
C VAL A 72 -13.37 5.80 10.40
N ASP A 73 -13.85 6.89 10.99
CA ASP A 73 -14.26 8.07 10.21
C ASP A 73 -13.09 8.69 9.44
N GLN A 74 -13.39 9.33 8.30
CA GLN A 74 -12.38 9.80 7.34
C GLN A 74 -11.49 10.94 7.87
N ASP A 75 -11.89 11.62 8.93
CA ASP A 75 -11.14 12.66 9.63
C ASP A 75 -10.47 12.15 10.92
N HIS A 76 -10.70 10.88 11.28
CA HIS A 76 -10.11 10.26 12.45
C HIS A 76 -8.58 10.20 12.33
N ALA A 77 -7.86 10.40 13.44
CA ALA A 77 -6.39 10.43 13.45
C ALA A 77 -5.74 9.15 12.91
N ALA A 78 -6.43 8.01 13.01
CA ALA A 78 -5.99 6.72 12.49
C ALA A 78 -6.36 6.45 11.01
N SER A 79 -7.06 7.35 10.33
CA SER A 79 -7.43 7.17 8.92
C SER A 79 -6.21 7.37 8.01
N ASN A 80 -6.00 6.40 7.11
CA ASN A 80 -5.03 6.51 6.04
C ASN A 80 -5.47 7.58 5.03
N GLU A 81 -6.77 7.68 4.72
CA GLU A 81 -7.32 8.76 3.90
C GLU A 81 -7.00 10.15 4.46
N ALA A 82 -7.13 10.36 5.78
CA ALA A 82 -6.72 11.62 6.42
C ALA A 82 -5.23 11.93 6.22
N LEU A 83 -4.36 10.90 6.23
CA LEU A 83 -2.93 11.06 5.92
C LEU A 83 -2.71 11.44 4.46
N ILE A 84 -3.35 10.74 3.52
CA ILE A 84 -3.18 11.00 2.10
C ILE A 84 -3.68 12.40 1.73
N LYS A 85 -4.80 12.85 2.30
CA LYS A 85 -5.32 14.21 2.11
C LYS A 85 -4.34 15.29 2.59
N ARG A 86 -3.64 15.08 3.70
CA ARG A 86 -2.70 16.08 4.26
C ARG A 86 -1.30 16.04 3.66
N THR A 87 -0.86 14.91 3.08
CA THR A 87 0.51 14.72 2.59
C THR A 87 0.63 14.61 1.07
N LEU A 88 -0.31 13.93 0.41
CA LEU A 88 -0.22 13.68 -1.04
C LEU A 88 -1.15 14.58 -1.84
N LEU A 89 -2.42 14.74 -1.46
CA LEU A 89 -3.43 15.51 -2.21
C LEU A 89 -3.31 17.02 -1.94
N ILE A 90 -2.08 17.51 -2.04
CA ILE A 90 -1.67 18.89 -1.87
C ILE A 90 -0.84 19.31 -3.09
N ASN A 91 -0.41 20.58 -3.14
CA ASN A 91 0.46 21.08 -4.22
C ASN A 91 -0.08 20.73 -5.62
N ASN A 92 0.74 20.15 -6.49
CA ASN A 92 0.36 19.77 -7.85
C ASN A 92 -0.57 18.54 -7.88
N ALA A 93 -0.39 17.62 -6.93
CA ALA A 93 -1.20 16.39 -6.82
C ALA A 93 -2.61 16.59 -6.29
N LYS A 94 -2.96 17.79 -5.80
CA LYS A 94 -4.30 18.14 -5.30
C LYS A 94 -5.43 17.92 -6.32
N VAL A 95 -5.11 17.91 -7.62
CA VAL A 95 -6.08 17.70 -8.70
C VAL A 95 -6.27 16.24 -9.10
N ALA A 96 -5.49 15.32 -8.49
CA ALA A 96 -5.67 13.89 -8.72
C ALA A 96 -6.99 13.42 -8.11
N GLU A 97 -7.64 12.47 -8.79
CA GLU A 97 -8.81 11.81 -8.23
C GLU A 97 -8.38 10.78 -7.20
N PHE A 98 -9.07 10.76 -6.06
CA PHE A 98 -8.76 9.88 -4.94
C PHE A 98 -9.93 8.92 -4.66
N THR A 99 -9.62 7.64 -4.53
CA THR A 99 -10.55 6.57 -4.15
C THR A 99 -10.18 6.02 -2.78
N GLY A 100 -10.91 6.46 -1.75
CA GLY A 100 -10.81 5.92 -0.40
C GLY A 100 -11.42 4.52 -0.27
N MET A 101 -11.35 3.96 0.94
CA MET A 101 -11.92 2.64 1.27
C MET A 101 -13.07 2.73 2.28
N LYS A 102 -13.09 3.72 3.17
CA LYS A 102 -14.17 3.93 4.14
C LYS A 102 -15.40 4.51 3.44
N ASN A 103 -16.54 3.85 3.63
CA ASN A 103 -17.86 4.30 3.17
C ASN A 103 -18.87 4.36 4.32
N ALA A 104 -20.16 4.56 4.01
CA ALA A 104 -21.21 4.73 5.01
C ALA A 104 -21.61 3.43 5.75
N ALA A 105 -21.10 2.27 5.34
CA ALA A 105 -21.44 1.02 6.00
C ALA A 105 -20.91 0.94 7.43
N LYS A 106 -21.66 0.23 8.29
CA LYS A 106 -21.34 0.09 9.72
C LYS A 106 -20.08 -0.72 9.98
N THR A 107 -19.75 -1.66 9.10
CA THR A 107 -18.61 -2.57 9.21
C THR A 107 -17.85 -2.64 7.88
N ALA A 108 -16.56 -2.94 7.92
CA ALA A 108 -15.73 -3.13 6.74
C ALA A 108 -16.27 -4.24 5.86
N ALA A 109 -16.76 -5.32 6.45
CA ALA A 109 -17.38 -6.43 5.73
C ALA A 109 -18.63 -6.00 4.95
N ALA A 110 -19.49 -5.17 5.54
CA ALA A 110 -20.66 -4.63 4.85
C ALA A 110 -20.28 -3.60 3.77
N GLY A 111 -19.19 -2.85 3.99
CA GLY A 111 -18.68 -1.85 3.05
C GLY A 111 -17.86 -2.43 1.90
N GLN A 112 -17.37 -3.67 2.00
CA GLN A 112 -16.44 -4.26 1.03
C GLN A 112 -16.98 -4.25 -0.41
N VAL A 113 -18.28 -4.54 -0.62
CA VAL A 113 -18.87 -4.61 -1.97
C VAL A 113 -18.81 -3.28 -2.72
N GLU A 114 -19.03 -2.18 -2.00
CA GLU A 114 -18.94 -0.84 -2.58
C GLU A 114 -17.49 -0.51 -2.95
N THR A 115 -16.55 -0.76 -2.04
CA THR A 115 -15.13 -0.54 -2.30
C THR A 115 -14.62 -1.41 -3.44
N GLU A 116 -15.01 -2.68 -3.49
CA GLU A 116 -14.69 -3.59 -4.58
C GLU A 116 -15.17 -3.03 -5.93
N THR A 117 -16.39 -2.51 -5.97
CA THR A 117 -16.96 -1.88 -7.17
C THR A 117 -16.18 -0.64 -7.61
N LEU A 118 -15.71 0.17 -6.66
CA LEU A 118 -14.88 1.34 -6.96
C LEU A 118 -13.50 0.94 -7.47
N TYR A 119 -12.84 -0.04 -6.85
CA TYR A 119 -11.50 -0.48 -7.22
C TYR A 119 -11.48 -1.17 -8.58
N ARG A 120 -12.55 -1.88 -8.97
CA ARG A 120 -12.69 -2.43 -10.33
C ARG A 120 -12.82 -1.38 -11.43
N LYS A 121 -13.20 -0.14 -11.09
CA LYS A 121 -13.32 0.97 -12.05
C LYS A 121 -12.03 1.77 -12.21
N LEU A 122 -11.05 1.57 -11.32
CA LEU A 122 -9.75 2.19 -11.46
C LEU A 122 -9.06 1.68 -12.74
N PRO A 123 -8.30 2.52 -13.46
CA PRO A 123 -7.50 2.08 -14.59
C PRO A 123 -6.58 0.92 -14.19
N GLN A 124 -6.67 -0.18 -14.96
CA GLN A 124 -5.83 -1.36 -14.80
C GLN A 124 -4.95 -1.60 -16.03
N PRO A 125 -3.75 -2.18 -15.87
CA PRO A 125 -3.15 -2.58 -14.59
C PRO A 125 -2.85 -1.38 -13.67
N PHE A 126 -2.82 -1.61 -12.35
CA PHE A 126 -2.40 -0.54 -11.45
C PHE A 126 -0.92 -0.22 -11.74
N SER A 127 -0.55 1.04 -11.79
CA SER A 127 0.78 1.41 -12.27
C SER A 127 1.84 1.13 -11.20
N LEU A 128 1.54 1.53 -9.97
CA LEU A 128 2.46 1.43 -8.85
C LEU A 128 1.70 1.19 -7.55
N ALA A 129 2.16 0.24 -6.74
CA ALA A 129 1.72 0.07 -5.36
C ALA A 129 2.86 0.33 -4.38
N ILE A 130 2.64 1.21 -3.42
CA ILE A 130 3.59 1.48 -2.33
C ILE A 130 3.02 0.85 -1.05
N VAL A 131 3.69 -0.18 -0.57
CA VAL A 131 3.33 -0.92 0.63
C VAL A 131 4.35 -0.73 1.75
N GLY A 132 3.87 -0.80 3.00
CA GLY A 132 4.74 -0.86 4.17
C GLY A 132 4.96 -2.29 4.66
N MET A 133 5.85 -2.44 5.64
CA MET A 133 5.99 -3.65 6.45
C MET A 133 5.92 -3.33 7.94
N GLY A 134 5.12 -4.10 8.68
CA GLY A 134 5.07 -4.04 10.15
C GLY A 134 6.13 -4.90 10.83
N ALA A 135 6.32 -4.68 12.13
CA ALA A 135 7.26 -5.46 12.95
C ALA A 135 6.83 -6.93 13.14
N ASP A 136 5.57 -7.25 12.85
CA ASP A 136 5.00 -8.60 12.82
C ASP A 136 5.02 -9.22 11.40
N GLY A 137 5.66 -8.58 10.43
CA GLY A 137 5.72 -9.06 9.04
C GLY A 137 4.43 -8.84 8.23
N HIS A 138 3.44 -8.10 8.75
CA HIS A 138 2.27 -7.72 7.96
C HIS A 138 2.63 -6.73 6.84
N THR A 139 1.78 -6.69 5.82
CA THR A 139 1.76 -5.63 4.80
C THR A 139 0.32 -5.25 4.49
N ALA A 140 0.06 -4.03 4.04
CA ALA A 140 -1.29 -3.47 3.95
C ALA A 140 -2.06 -3.71 5.28
N SER A 141 -3.25 -4.29 5.24
CA SER A 141 -3.90 -4.84 6.44
C SER A 141 -3.99 -6.37 6.43
N LEU A 142 -3.04 -7.04 5.77
CA LEU A 142 -2.85 -8.49 5.82
C LEU A 142 -2.02 -8.84 7.06
N PHE A 143 -2.69 -8.98 8.20
CA PHE A 143 -2.06 -9.26 9.50
C PHE A 143 -1.96 -10.75 9.81
N PRO A 144 -0.84 -11.24 10.38
CA PRO A 144 -0.75 -12.60 10.89
C PRO A 144 -1.92 -12.94 11.82
N GLN A 145 -2.47 -14.15 11.66
CA GLN A 145 -3.57 -14.69 12.50
C GLN A 145 -4.89 -13.88 12.46
N ALA A 146 -5.04 -12.93 11.54
CA ALA A 146 -6.28 -12.16 11.41
C ALA A 146 -7.40 -12.98 10.77
N LYS A 147 -8.64 -12.71 11.17
CA LYS A 147 -9.81 -13.31 10.52
C LYS A 147 -9.95 -12.70 9.13
N GLY A 148 -10.04 -13.57 8.12
CA GLY A 148 -10.08 -13.20 6.70
C GLY A 148 -8.72 -13.25 5.98
N LEU A 149 -7.61 -13.45 6.70
CA LEU A 149 -6.26 -13.47 6.11
C LEU A 149 -6.11 -14.54 5.04
N SER A 150 -6.48 -15.79 5.33
CA SER A 150 -6.28 -16.91 4.39
C SER A 150 -7.01 -16.70 3.06
N ASP A 151 -8.21 -16.12 3.08
CA ASP A 151 -8.92 -15.78 1.84
C ASP A 151 -8.29 -14.58 1.13
N ALA A 152 -7.84 -13.58 1.88
CA ALA A 152 -7.18 -12.41 1.31
C ALA A 152 -5.79 -12.70 0.72
N LEU A 153 -5.13 -13.79 1.15
CA LEU A 153 -3.86 -14.27 0.60
C LEU A 153 -4.00 -15.19 -0.61
N LYS A 154 -5.22 -15.59 -0.99
CA LYS A 154 -5.44 -16.39 -2.20
C LYS A 154 -5.09 -15.57 -3.44
N ARG A 155 -4.15 -16.09 -4.24
CA ARG A 155 -3.71 -15.47 -5.51
C ARG A 155 -4.80 -15.49 -6.58
N ASP A 156 -5.66 -16.49 -6.53
CA ASP A 156 -6.77 -16.72 -7.46
C ASP A 156 -8.10 -16.13 -6.95
N SER A 157 -8.07 -15.30 -5.91
CA SER A 157 -9.25 -14.57 -5.45
C SER A 157 -9.80 -13.67 -6.56
N GLU A 158 -11.10 -13.77 -6.82
CA GLU A 158 -11.77 -12.86 -7.74
C GLU A 158 -11.85 -11.44 -7.18
N ASN A 159 -11.85 -11.28 -5.85
CA ASN A 159 -11.98 -10.00 -5.17
C ASN A 159 -10.64 -9.28 -5.05
N LEU A 160 -10.64 -8.00 -5.43
CA LEU A 160 -9.48 -7.11 -5.24
C LEU A 160 -9.34 -6.66 -3.78
N THR A 161 -10.44 -6.61 -3.04
CA THR A 161 -10.51 -6.13 -1.66
C THR A 161 -11.05 -7.18 -0.70
N ALA A 162 -10.68 -7.07 0.59
CA ALA A 162 -11.16 -7.92 1.66
C ALA A 162 -11.34 -7.12 2.96
N ALA A 163 -12.38 -7.46 3.72
CA ALA A 163 -12.48 -7.06 5.11
C ALA A 163 -11.62 -7.97 6.00
N ILE A 164 -10.82 -7.36 6.88
CA ILE A 164 -9.95 -8.06 7.82
C ILE A 164 -10.31 -7.64 9.24
N ALA A 165 -10.44 -8.62 10.13
CA ALA A 165 -10.50 -8.39 11.57
C ALA A 165 -9.18 -8.86 12.20
N ALA A 166 -8.29 -7.89 12.44
CA ALA A 166 -6.99 -8.12 13.07
C ALA A 166 -7.14 -8.42 14.58
N LYS A 167 -6.13 -9.07 15.17
CA LYS A 167 -6.04 -9.19 16.62
C LYS A 167 -5.44 -7.91 17.20
N GLN A 168 -6.03 -7.38 18.26
CA GLN A 168 -5.46 -6.22 18.95
C GLN A 168 -4.06 -6.54 19.48
N SER A 169 -3.08 -5.77 19.06
CA SER A 169 -1.68 -5.82 19.47
C SER A 169 -1.09 -4.41 19.52
N GLU A 170 0.19 -4.29 19.88
CA GLU A 170 0.93 -3.03 19.77
C GLU A 170 0.98 -2.52 18.31
N VAL A 171 1.05 -3.43 17.33
CA VAL A 171 1.11 -3.09 15.91
C VAL A 171 -0.24 -2.60 15.38
N THR A 172 -1.34 -3.25 15.75
CA THR A 172 -2.67 -2.92 15.21
C THR A 172 -3.34 -1.78 15.97
N GLY A 173 -2.98 -1.60 17.25
CA GLY A 173 -3.70 -0.75 18.18
C GLY A 173 -5.17 -1.17 18.33
N PRO A 174 -6.05 -0.25 18.75
CA PRO A 174 -7.47 -0.54 18.99
C PRO A 174 -8.30 -0.67 17.69
N ASN A 175 -7.78 -0.17 16.56
CA ASN A 175 -8.49 -0.17 15.29
C ASN A 175 -8.24 -1.49 14.56
N THR A 176 -8.93 -2.54 14.98
CA THR A 176 -8.72 -3.92 14.48
C THR A 176 -9.54 -4.25 13.25
N GLU A 177 -10.61 -3.51 12.97
CA GLU A 177 -11.41 -3.68 11.77
C GLU A 177 -10.82 -2.90 10.60
N ARG A 178 -10.51 -3.61 9.51
CA ARG A 178 -9.77 -3.09 8.36
C ARG A 178 -10.47 -3.45 7.05
N LEU A 179 -10.24 -2.62 6.04
CA LEU A 179 -10.43 -2.99 4.65
C LEU A 179 -9.05 -2.97 3.96
N THR A 180 -8.75 -3.96 3.13
CA THR A 180 -7.44 -4.12 2.50
C THR A 180 -7.60 -4.53 1.05
N LEU A 181 -6.60 -4.24 0.21
CA LEU A 181 -6.37 -5.02 -0.99
C LEU A 181 -5.98 -6.45 -0.59
N THR A 182 -6.50 -7.42 -1.33
CA THR A 182 -6.06 -8.82 -1.29
C THR A 182 -4.68 -8.94 -1.95
N LEU A 183 -4.05 -10.10 -1.80
CA LEU A 183 -2.86 -10.43 -2.59
C LEU A 183 -3.17 -10.34 -4.09
N ALA A 184 -4.30 -10.90 -4.53
CA ALA A 184 -4.74 -10.79 -5.93
C ALA A 184 -4.89 -9.33 -6.39
N GLY A 185 -5.40 -8.44 -5.51
CA GLY A 185 -5.50 -7.00 -5.76
C GLY A 185 -4.14 -6.29 -5.85
N LEU A 186 -3.21 -6.58 -4.93
CA LEU A 186 -1.85 -6.03 -4.96
C LEU A 186 -1.09 -6.49 -6.21
N LEU A 187 -1.26 -7.74 -6.64
CA LEU A 187 -0.63 -8.29 -7.84
C LEU A 187 -1.26 -7.81 -9.15
N LYS A 188 -2.27 -6.91 -9.11
CA LYS A 188 -2.70 -6.14 -10.29
C LYS A 188 -1.80 -4.95 -10.59
N ALA A 189 -0.82 -4.64 -9.74
CA ALA A 189 0.16 -3.61 -10.00
C ALA A 189 1.24 -4.06 -11.01
N GLU A 190 1.73 -3.16 -11.86
CA GLU A 190 2.90 -3.39 -12.73
C GLU A 190 4.22 -3.32 -11.94
N ARG A 191 4.22 -2.62 -10.80
CA ARG A 191 5.35 -2.46 -9.88
C ARG A 191 4.87 -2.37 -8.43
N ILE A 192 5.61 -3.00 -7.53
CA ILE A 192 5.39 -2.89 -6.08
C ILE A 192 6.66 -2.37 -5.42
N ILE A 193 6.51 -1.33 -4.60
CA ILE A 193 7.57 -0.80 -3.74
C ILE A 193 7.22 -1.12 -2.29
N ILE A 194 8.15 -1.77 -1.60
CA ILE A 194 8.14 -1.95 -0.16
C ILE A 194 8.98 -0.82 0.45
N LEU A 195 8.37 -0.04 1.33
CA LEU A 195 9.03 1.05 2.05
C LEU A 195 8.96 0.83 3.56
N PHE A 196 10.11 0.72 4.21
CA PHE A 196 10.21 0.78 5.66
C PHE A 196 11.56 1.35 6.11
N THR A 197 11.64 1.78 7.37
CA THR A 197 12.86 2.31 7.99
C THR A 197 13.08 1.65 9.36
N GLY A 198 14.29 1.73 9.90
CA GLY A 198 14.63 1.19 11.20
C GLY A 198 15.23 -0.22 11.14
N GLU A 199 16.23 -0.46 11.99
CA GLU A 199 16.91 -1.75 12.16
C GLU A 199 15.95 -2.87 12.57
N ASP A 200 14.98 -2.59 13.44
CA ASP A 200 13.99 -3.58 13.88
C ASP A 200 13.21 -4.16 12.68
N LYS A 201 12.85 -3.31 11.72
CA LYS A 201 12.15 -3.76 10.51
C LYS A 201 13.09 -4.43 9.52
N LEU A 202 14.36 -4.04 9.46
CA LEU A 202 15.35 -4.74 8.63
C LEU A 202 15.55 -6.19 9.12
N ALA A 203 15.61 -6.41 10.42
CA ALA A 203 15.67 -7.75 11.00
C ALA A 203 14.44 -8.60 10.63
N VAL A 204 13.24 -8.02 10.75
CA VAL A 204 11.98 -8.68 10.33
C VAL A 204 11.98 -9.00 8.84
N PHE A 205 12.51 -8.11 8.01
CA PHE A 205 12.64 -8.35 6.57
C PHE A 205 13.57 -9.54 6.29
N GLY A 206 14.71 -9.62 6.96
CA GLY A 206 15.63 -10.76 6.85
C GLY A 206 14.98 -12.10 7.22
N GLU A 207 14.09 -12.12 8.23
CA GLU A 207 13.30 -13.31 8.56
C GLU A 207 12.20 -13.61 7.52
N ALA A 208 11.59 -12.58 6.95
CA ALA A 208 10.58 -12.72 5.91
C ALA A 208 11.15 -13.24 4.59
N GLN A 209 12.43 -13.00 4.30
CA GLN A 209 13.09 -13.56 3.12
C GLN A 209 13.23 -15.09 3.18
N LYS A 210 13.29 -15.68 4.38
CA LYS A 210 13.40 -17.12 4.56
C LYS A 210 12.10 -17.83 4.17
N PRO A 211 12.16 -19.08 3.68
CA PRO A 211 10.97 -19.88 3.40
C PRO A 211 10.06 -20.02 4.63
N GLY A 212 8.75 -19.96 4.41
CA GLY A 212 7.75 -20.20 5.43
C GLY A 212 6.35 -19.82 4.94
N PRO A 213 5.30 -20.14 5.71
CA PRO A 213 3.93 -19.75 5.38
C PRO A 213 3.79 -18.23 5.25
N ALA A 214 3.00 -17.77 4.29
CA ALA A 214 2.66 -16.36 4.14
C ALA A 214 1.78 -15.89 5.30
N GLU A 215 0.99 -16.77 5.90
CA GLU A 215 0.12 -16.47 7.04
C GLU A 215 0.90 -16.05 8.30
N ASP A 216 2.15 -16.51 8.43
CA ASP A 216 3.03 -16.15 9.55
C ASP A 216 3.65 -14.76 9.36
N MET A 217 4.00 -14.42 8.11
CA MET A 217 4.57 -13.12 7.74
C MET A 217 4.02 -12.71 6.35
N PRO A 218 2.85 -12.05 6.28
CA PRO A 218 2.14 -11.80 5.02
C PRO A 218 2.94 -11.08 3.94
N ILE A 219 3.96 -10.31 4.32
CA ILE A 219 4.91 -9.73 3.35
C ILE A 219 5.59 -10.79 2.47
N ARG A 220 5.79 -12.03 2.95
CA ARG A 220 6.32 -13.17 2.17
C ARG A 220 5.59 -13.38 0.85
N ALA A 221 4.27 -13.16 0.84
CA ALA A 221 3.47 -13.30 -0.37
C ALA A 221 3.92 -12.36 -1.50
N LEU A 222 4.48 -11.19 -1.15
CA LEU A 222 5.08 -10.26 -2.11
C LEU A 222 6.56 -10.57 -2.39
N LEU A 223 7.31 -11.03 -1.37
CA LEU A 223 8.74 -11.32 -1.51
C LEU A 223 9.03 -12.57 -2.35
N HIS A 224 8.16 -13.57 -2.29
CA HIS A 224 8.41 -14.91 -2.88
C HIS A 224 7.64 -15.17 -4.18
N GLN A 225 6.88 -14.19 -4.68
CA GLN A 225 6.21 -14.28 -5.98
C GLN A 225 7.12 -13.77 -7.11
N GLU A 226 6.81 -14.17 -8.35
CA GLU A 226 7.60 -13.84 -9.56
C GLU A 226 6.78 -13.12 -10.64
N ASP A 227 5.51 -12.81 -10.39
CA ASP A 227 4.59 -12.22 -11.36
C ASP A 227 4.81 -10.71 -11.54
N VAL A 228 5.09 -10.02 -10.43
CA VAL A 228 5.22 -8.56 -10.36
C VAL A 228 6.60 -8.18 -9.82
N PRO A 229 7.34 -7.27 -10.47
CA PRO A 229 8.60 -6.76 -9.91
C PRO A 229 8.38 -6.03 -8.58
N VAL A 230 9.24 -6.37 -7.60
CA VAL A 230 9.21 -5.79 -6.26
C VAL A 230 10.55 -5.12 -5.98
N GLU A 231 10.49 -3.88 -5.51
CA GLU A 231 11.64 -3.14 -5.01
C GLU A 231 11.49 -2.87 -3.51
N LEU A 232 12.59 -2.93 -2.77
CA LEU A 232 12.67 -2.57 -1.36
C LEU A 232 13.51 -1.30 -1.20
N TYR A 233 12.98 -0.31 -0.48
CA TYR A 233 13.70 0.88 -0.06
C TYR A 233 13.79 0.94 1.46
N TRP A 234 15.02 1.00 1.99
CA TRP A 234 15.28 1.05 3.43
C TRP A 234 16.40 2.01 3.82
N ALA A 235 16.23 2.64 4.98
CA ALA A 235 17.23 3.44 5.68
C ALA A 235 17.11 3.20 7.20
N PRO A 236 18.20 3.37 7.97
CA PRO A 236 18.23 3.10 9.41
C PRO A 236 17.33 4.05 10.20
#